data_AF-A0A962TR12-F1
#
_entry.id   AF-A0A962TR12-F1
#
_cell.length_a   1.000
_cell.length_b   1.000
_cell.length_c   1.000
_cell.angle_alpha   90.00
_cell.angle_beta   90.00
_cell.angle_gamma   90.00
#
_symmetry.space_group_name_H-M   'P 1'
#
loop_
_entity.id
_entity.type
_entity.pdbx_description
1 polymer ?
#
loop_
_entity_poly.entity_id
_entity_poly.type
_entity_poly.pdbx_seq_one_letter_code
_entity_poly.pdbx_strand_id
1 'polypeptide(L)'
;MNNEVLAKMSEQYQSFLSPVIKANKLSAANLEALVNFQMSALQSYVDMAMSRMKAAADINDPASLQAFLTSQAETISSLNQKFMDDTKALTDLMGRFKTEFDKLVKESLPSSQ
;
A
#
# COMPACT_ATOMS: atom_id res chain seq x y z
N MET A 1 23.17 -4.95 -44.53
CA MET A 1 24.19 -5.76 -43.80
C MET A 1 24.69 -5.10 -42.51
N ASN A 2 25.66 -4.16 -42.48
CA ASN A 2 26.14 -3.61 -41.18
C ASN A 2 25.07 -2.84 -40.39
N ASN A 3 24.21 -2.08 -41.07
CA ASN A 3 23.18 -1.27 -40.42
C ASN A 3 22.02 -2.12 -39.86
N GLU A 4 21.65 -3.22 -40.53
CA GLU A 4 20.60 -4.15 -40.06
C GLU A 4 21.06 -5.00 -38.87
N VAL A 5 22.35 -5.40 -38.85
CA VAL A 5 22.93 -6.14 -37.72
C VAL A 5 23.01 -5.24 -36.48
N LEU A 6 23.38 -3.97 -36.65
CA LEU A 6 23.36 -2.97 -35.57
C LEU A 6 21.93 -2.68 -35.09
N ALA A 7 20.95 -2.56 -35.99
CA ALA A 7 19.55 -2.36 -35.63
C ALA A 7 18.97 -3.55 -34.85
N LYS A 8 19.20 -4.78 -35.33
CA LYS A 8 18.76 -6.00 -34.62
C LYS A 8 19.43 -6.17 -33.26
N MET A 9 20.73 -5.87 -33.14
CA MET A 9 21.44 -5.86 -31.86
C MET A 9 20.81 -4.85 -30.89
N SER A 10 20.49 -3.63 -31.37
CA SER A 10 19.83 -2.61 -30.56
C SER A 10 18.42 -3.01 -30.11
N GLU A 11 17.59 -3.57 -31.01
CA GLU A 11 16.26 -4.08 -30.67
C GLU A 11 16.31 -5.23 -29.67
N GLN A 12 17.26 -6.15 -29.84
CA GLN A 12 17.45 -7.27 -28.92
C GLN A 12 17.93 -6.81 -27.55
N TYR A 13 18.79 -5.78 -27.50
CA TYR A 13 19.24 -5.16 -26.25
C TYR A 13 18.10 -4.44 -25.51
N GLN A 14 17.25 -3.70 -26.24
CA GLN A 14 16.04 -3.08 -25.68
C GLN A 14 15.05 -4.12 -25.18
N SER A 15 14.83 -5.21 -25.93
CA SER A 15 13.94 -6.31 -25.54
C SER A 15 14.40 -7.02 -24.26
N PHE A 16 15.70 -7.18 -24.06
CA PHE A 16 16.26 -7.83 -22.86
C PHE A 16 16.22 -6.93 -21.61
N LEU A 17 16.47 -5.63 -21.76
CA LEU A 17 16.50 -4.70 -20.62
C LEU A 17 15.12 -4.19 -20.21
N SER A 18 14.15 -4.16 -21.13
CA SER A 18 12.79 -3.66 -20.87
C SER A 18 12.09 -4.38 -19.70
N PRO A 19 12.11 -5.73 -19.59
CA PRO A 19 11.60 -6.45 -18.43
C PRO A 19 12.22 -6.01 -17.09
N VAL A 20 13.54 -5.85 -17.04
CA VAL A 20 14.27 -5.47 -15.82
C VAL A 20 13.89 -4.04 -15.39
N ILE A 21 13.82 -3.12 -16.34
CA ILE A 21 13.41 -1.74 -16.07
C ILE A 21 11.97 -1.70 -15.57
N LYS A 22 11.06 -2.46 -16.21
CA LYS A 22 9.65 -2.57 -15.76
C LYS A 22 9.55 -3.19 -14.37
N ALA A 23 10.31 -4.24 -14.06
CA ALA A 23 10.37 -4.86 -12.74
C ALA A 23 10.79 -3.85 -11.65
N ASN A 24 11.86 -3.08 -11.92
CA ASN A 24 12.34 -2.06 -10.99
C ASN A 24 11.29 -0.97 -10.75
N LYS A 25 10.63 -0.48 -11.81
CA LYS A 25 9.53 0.49 -11.69
C LYS A 25 8.36 -0.07 -10.88
N LEU A 26 7.97 -1.32 -11.13
CA LEU A 26 6.92 -1.99 -10.38
C LEU A 26 7.30 -2.09 -8.90
N SER A 27 8.50 -2.54 -8.57
CA SER A 27 8.98 -2.61 -7.18
C SER A 27 8.99 -1.26 -6.49
N ALA A 28 9.46 -0.20 -7.16
CA ALA A 28 9.44 1.16 -6.63
C ALA A 28 8.01 1.64 -6.34
N ALA A 29 7.08 1.45 -7.27
CA ALA A 29 5.68 1.84 -7.10
C ALA A 29 5.00 1.08 -5.95
N ASN A 30 5.32 -0.21 -5.77
CA ASN A 30 4.77 -0.98 -4.64
C ASN A 30 5.37 -0.56 -3.30
N LEU A 31 6.66 -0.25 -3.24
CA LEU A 31 7.29 0.31 -2.05
C LEU A 31 6.67 1.66 -1.68
N GLU A 32 6.46 2.55 -2.65
CA GLU A 32 5.79 3.83 -2.43
C GLU A 32 4.36 3.63 -1.89
N ALA A 33 3.59 2.73 -2.50
CA ALA A 33 2.24 2.42 -2.06
C ALA A 33 2.20 1.80 -0.65
N LEU A 34 3.16 0.93 -0.31
CA LEU A 34 3.31 0.35 1.03
C LEU A 34 3.66 1.42 2.07
N VAL A 35 4.59 2.32 1.76
CA VAL A 35 4.97 3.42 2.66
C VAL A 35 3.78 4.36 2.88
N ASN A 36 3.07 4.74 1.82
CA ASN A 36 1.88 5.59 1.92
C ASN A 36 0.80 4.92 2.78
N PHE A 37 0.58 3.61 2.61
CA PHE A 37 -0.32 2.83 3.45
C PHE A 37 0.11 2.86 4.93
N GLN A 38 1.37 2.56 5.22
CA GLN A 38 1.88 2.54 6.60
C GLN A 38 1.77 3.92 7.27
N MET A 39 2.11 5.00 6.55
CA MET A 39 1.99 6.36 7.07
C MET A 39 0.55 6.76 7.34
N SER A 40 -0.37 6.41 6.44
CA SER A 40 -1.81 6.69 6.61
C SER A 40 -2.39 5.90 7.78
N ALA A 41 -1.99 4.64 7.94
CA ALA A 41 -2.38 3.81 9.06
C ALA A 41 -1.86 4.39 10.37
N LEU A 42 -0.57 4.71 10.45
CA LEU A 42 0.06 5.32 11.62
C LEU A 42 -0.64 6.62 12.03
N GLN A 43 -0.85 7.54 11.07
CA GLN A 43 -1.55 8.80 11.34
C GLN A 43 -2.92 8.55 11.95
N SER A 44 -3.69 7.62 11.39
CA SER A 44 -5.03 7.29 11.91
C SER A 44 -4.99 6.77 13.35
N TYR A 45 -4.06 5.87 13.68
CA TYR A 45 -3.94 5.36 15.06
C TYR A 45 -3.47 6.44 16.03
N VAL A 46 -2.56 7.33 15.61
CA VAL A 46 -2.14 8.50 16.40
C VAL A 46 -3.32 9.43 16.65
N ASP A 47 -4.12 9.74 15.63
CA ASP A 47 -5.31 10.59 15.76
C ASP A 47 -6.33 10.00 16.74
N MET A 48 -6.55 8.68 16.70
CA MET A 48 -7.40 7.98 17.66
C MET A 48 -6.86 8.09 19.10
N ALA A 49 -5.55 7.89 19.28
CA ALA A 49 -4.92 8.00 20.59
C ALA A 49 -4.98 9.43 21.14
N MET A 50 -4.68 10.43 20.30
CA MET A 50 -4.77 11.85 20.65
C MET A 50 -6.19 12.25 21.03
N SER A 51 -7.19 11.79 20.26
CA SER A 51 -8.60 12.01 20.56
C SER A 51 -8.98 11.45 21.94
N ARG A 52 -8.50 10.25 22.27
CA ARG A 52 -8.71 9.65 23.60
C ARG A 52 -8.01 10.38 24.72
N MET A 53 -6.76 10.81 24.53
CA MET A 53 -6.04 11.61 25.52
C MET A 53 -6.74 12.94 25.77
N LYS A 54 -7.24 13.60 24.71
CA LYS A 54 -8.03 14.82 24.84
C LYS A 54 -9.33 14.59 25.61
N ALA A 55 -10.07 13.54 25.26
CA ALA A 55 -11.30 13.19 25.97
C ALA A 55 -11.06 12.88 27.45
N ALA A 56 -9.92 12.28 27.80
CA ALA A 56 -9.53 12.05 29.19
C ALA A 56 -9.13 13.35 29.91
N ALA A 57 -8.41 14.25 29.24
CA ALA A 57 -8.03 15.55 29.79
C ALA A 57 -9.23 16.49 30.02
N ASP A 58 -10.30 16.33 29.23
CA ASP A 58 -11.53 17.13 29.33
C ASP A 58 -12.47 16.64 30.47
N ILE A 59 -12.12 15.57 31.22
CA ILE A 59 -12.89 15.08 32.38
C ILE A 59 -12.72 16.03 33.57
N ASN A 60 -13.83 16.60 34.04
CA ASN A 60 -13.83 17.56 35.15
C ASN A 60 -14.93 17.31 36.21
N ASP A 61 -15.82 16.35 35.97
CA ASP A 61 -16.92 16.00 36.86
C ASP A 61 -17.34 14.51 36.69
N PRO A 62 -18.18 13.95 37.59
CA PRO A 62 -18.61 12.57 37.48
C PRO A 62 -19.41 12.24 36.20
N ALA A 63 -20.08 13.22 35.59
CA ALA A 63 -20.88 13.01 34.39
C ALA A 63 -19.98 12.85 33.14
N SER A 64 -18.96 13.70 33.00
CA SER A 64 -17.91 13.61 31.97
C SER A 64 -17.09 12.33 32.12
N LEU A 65 -16.81 11.88 33.35
CA LEU A 65 -16.19 10.57 33.60
C LEU A 65 -17.09 9.43 33.11
N GLN A 66 -18.39 9.46 33.43
CA GLN A 66 -19.33 8.45 32.95
C GLN A 66 -19.38 8.41 31.43
N ALA A 67 -19.46 9.58 30.78
CA ALA A 67 -19.47 9.69 29.31
C ALA A 67 -18.18 9.11 28.68
N PHE A 68 -17.01 9.41 29.27
CA PHE A 68 -15.74 8.82 28.84
C PHE A 68 -15.75 7.29 28.93
N LEU A 69 -16.27 6.73 30.03
CA LEU A 69 -16.37 5.28 30.21
C LEU A 69 -17.36 4.64 29.23
N THR A 70 -18.49 5.29 28.94
CA THR A 70 -19.50 4.79 28.00
C THR A 70 -18.99 4.81 26.55
N SER A 71 -18.18 5.81 26.16
CA SER A 71 -17.60 5.88 24.80
C SER A 71 -16.52 4.81 24.51
N GLN A 72 -16.14 3.99 25.51
CA GLN A 72 -15.15 2.94 25.31
C GLN A 72 -15.58 1.89 24.29
N ALA A 73 -16.86 1.50 24.30
CA ALA A 73 -17.41 0.53 23.36
C ALA A 73 -17.32 1.05 21.91
N GLU A 74 -17.66 2.32 21.70
CA GLU A 74 -17.57 2.98 20.39
C GLU A 74 -16.13 3.04 19.89
N THR A 75 -15.18 3.32 20.79
CA THR A 75 -13.76 3.33 20.42
C THR A 75 -13.28 1.94 20.00
N ILE A 76 -13.64 0.90 20.75
CA ILE A 76 -13.29 -0.48 20.39
C ILE A 76 -13.88 -0.82 19.02
N SER A 77 -15.13 -0.42 18.75
CA SER A 77 -15.76 -0.60 17.45
C SER A 77 -14.99 0.14 16.34
N SER A 78 -14.60 1.40 16.56
CA SER A 78 -13.83 2.18 15.60
C SER A 78 -12.44 1.59 15.33
N LEU A 79 -11.77 1.05 16.36
CA LEU A 79 -10.47 0.36 16.22
C LEU A 79 -10.62 -0.91 15.39
N ASN A 80 -11.66 -1.70 15.66
CA ASN A 80 -11.92 -2.92 14.91
C ASN A 80 -12.24 -2.62 13.43
N GLN A 81 -13.09 -1.62 13.18
CA GLN A 81 -13.39 -1.18 11.82
C GLN A 81 -12.12 -0.74 11.09
N LYS A 82 -11.30 0.10 11.73
CA LYS A 82 -10.03 0.55 11.15
C LYS A 82 -9.09 -0.61 10.83
N PHE A 83 -8.99 -1.59 11.72
CA PHE A 83 -8.19 -2.79 11.51
C PHE A 83 -8.68 -3.62 10.30
N MET A 84 -10.00 -3.79 10.17
CA MET A 84 -10.60 -4.47 9.02
C MET A 84 -10.32 -3.71 7.72
N ASP A 85 -10.47 -2.38 7.73
CA ASP A 85 -10.20 -1.53 6.58
C ASP A 85 -8.73 -1.60 6.16
N ASP A 86 -7.80 -1.58 7.12
CA ASP A 86 -6.36 -1.73 6.88
C ASP A 86 -6.02 -3.10 6.29
N THR A 87 -6.66 -4.16 6.80
CA THR A 87 -6.49 -5.52 6.27
C THR A 87 -6.96 -5.61 4.83
N LYS A 88 -8.11 -4.98 4.52
CA LYS A 88 -8.63 -4.91 3.15
C LYS A 88 -7.70 -4.11 2.25
N ALA A 89 -7.26 -2.93 2.66
CA ALA A 89 -6.37 -2.08 1.89
C ALA A 89 -5.03 -2.77 1.59
N LEU A 90 -4.47 -3.49 2.56
CA LEU A 90 -3.25 -4.28 2.39
C LEU A 90 -3.46 -5.46 1.43
N THR A 91 -4.58 -6.17 1.55
CA THR A 91 -4.94 -7.26 0.61
C THR A 91 -5.10 -6.74 -0.81
N ASP A 92 -5.76 -5.59 -0.98
CA ASP A 92 -5.95 -4.95 -2.28
C ASP A 92 -4.60 -4.51 -2.86
N LEU A 93 -3.67 -4.01 -2.04
CA LEU A 93 -2.31 -3.66 -2.46
C LEU A 93 -1.51 -4.89 -2.92
N MET A 94 -1.55 -5.98 -2.15
CA MET A 94 -0.92 -7.25 -2.54
C MET A 94 -1.52 -7.83 -3.83
N GLY A 95 -2.85 -7.74 -3.99
CA GLY A 95 -3.55 -8.16 -5.20
C GLY A 95 -3.09 -7.39 -6.43
N ARG A 96 -3.02 -6.05 -6.34
CA ARG A 96 -2.50 -5.20 -7.43
C ARG A 96 -1.06 -5.55 -7.78
N PHE A 97 -0.18 -5.72 -6.79
CA PHE A 97 1.20 -6.11 -7.05
C PHE A 97 1.27 -7.44 -7.80
N LYS A 98 0.53 -8.45 -7.34
CA LYS A 98 0.47 -9.76 -7.99
C LYS A 98 0.00 -9.65 -9.44
N THR A 99 -1.07 -8.90 -9.70
CA THR A 99 -1.60 -8.72 -11.07
C THR A 99 -0.58 -8.07 -12.01
N GLU A 100 0.08 -6.99 -11.57
CA GLU A 100 1.09 -6.31 -12.38
C GLU A 100 2.35 -7.15 -12.57
N PHE A 101 2.73 -7.94 -11.57
CA PHE A 101 3.84 -8.88 -11.67
C PHE A 101 3.53 -10.02 -12.66
N ASP A 102 2.35 -10.64 -12.56
CA ASP A 102 1.92 -11.69 -13.48
C ASP A 102 1.86 -11.18 -14.93
N LYS A 103 1.45 -9.92 -15.12
CA LYS A 103 1.47 -9.24 -16.42
C LYS A 103 2.90 -9.04 -16.94
N LEU A 104 3.80 -8.56 -16.08
CA LEU A 104 5.22 -8.40 -16.43
C LEU A 104 5.84 -9.73 -16.88
N VAL A 105 5.57 -10.83 -16.16
CA VAL A 105 6.05 -12.17 -16.54
C VAL A 105 5.52 -12.57 -17.91
N LYS A 106 4.21 -12.41 -18.16
CA LYS A 106 3.60 -12.73 -19.47
C LYS A 106 4.20 -11.91 -20.62
N GLU A 107 4.48 -10.63 -20.41
CA GLU A 107 5.10 -9.74 -21.40
C GLU A 107 6.59 -10.03 -21.63
N SER A 108 7.27 -10.65 -20.66
CA SER A 108 8.70 -10.95 -20.71
C SER A 108 9.00 -12.34 -21.30
N LEU A 109 8.00 -13.20 -21.40
CA LEU A 109 8.13 -14.46 -22.12
C LEU A 109 8.28 -14.15 -23.62
N PRO A 110 9.32 -14.69 -24.29
CA PRO A 110 9.47 -14.51 -25.72
C PRO A 110 8.20 -15.00 -26.42
N SER A 111 7.72 -14.25 -27.39
CA SER A 111 6.62 -14.67 -28.26
C SER A 111 7.07 -15.96 -28.95
N SER A 112 6.62 -17.11 -28.45
CA SER A 112 6.84 -18.39 -29.12
C SER A 112 6.09 -18.36 -30.45
N GLN A 113 6.78 -17.93 -31.50
CA GLN A 113 6.49 -18.28 -32.90
C GLN A 113 7.63 -19.14 -33.41
#